data_AF-B0ND86-F1
#
_entry.id   AF-B0ND86-F1
#
_cell.length_a   1.000
_cell.length_b   1.000
_cell.length_c   1.000
_cell.angle_alpha   90.00
_cell.angle_beta   90.00
_cell.angle_gamma   90.00
#
_symmetry.space_group_name_H-M   'P 1'
#
loop_
_entity.id
_entity.type
_entity.pdbx_description
1 polymer ?
#
loop_
_entity_poly.entity_id
_entity_poly.type
_entity_poly.pdbx_seq_one_letter_code
_entity_poly.pdbx_strand_id
1 'polypeptide(L)'
;MYEQRLLEQLKGRNEIALEEAVSVYEAYISAIVFRIIGSAMAREDLQEVVNDTFYSLWINAERIDLDKGSLRAYLAAIARNKAKNKLREHKTQTLLIQETDQVEVTDFCLGLEKEERVKILKDALDMLKRDEREITKLMRARKKLKIHLRERGICQ
;
A
#
# COMPACT_ATOMS: atom_id res chain seq x y z
N MET A 1 14.06 14.75 -2.31
CA MET A 1 14.72 14.75 -0.98
C MET A 1 14.40 13.49 -0.17
N TYR A 2 13.21 13.32 0.41
CA TYR A 2 12.91 12.13 1.24
C TYR A 2 12.88 10.82 0.44
N GLU A 3 12.07 10.75 -0.62
CA GLU A 3 11.95 9.54 -1.46
C GLU A 3 13.30 9.15 -2.10
N GLN A 4 14.12 10.13 -2.49
CA GLN A 4 15.46 9.89 -3.00
C GLN A 4 16.37 9.22 -1.97
N ARG A 5 16.43 9.75 -0.74
CA ARG A 5 17.21 9.13 0.35
C ARG A 5 16.74 7.70 0.63
N LEU A 6 15.43 7.51 0.74
CA LEU A 6 14.83 6.20 1.00
C LEU A 6 15.22 5.21 -0.11
N LEU A 7 15.14 5.65 -1.38
CA LEU A 7 15.50 4.83 -2.52
C LEU A 7 17.00 4.49 -2.55
N GLU A 8 17.88 5.45 -2.27
CA GLU A 8 19.33 5.19 -2.18
C GLU A 8 19.65 4.14 -1.11
N GLN A 9 19.01 4.20 0.05
CA GLN A 9 19.20 3.19 1.10
C GLN A 9 18.64 1.82 0.71
N LEU A 10 17.51 1.77 0.00
CA LEU A 10 16.97 0.52 -0.57
C LEU A 10 17.91 -0.09 -1.60
N LYS A 11 18.54 0.74 -2.46
CA LYS A 11 19.58 0.30 -3.41
C LYS A 11 20.80 -0.27 -2.70
N GLY A 12 21.17 0.32 -1.56
CA GLY A 12 22.21 -0.19 -0.67
C GLY A 12 21.83 -1.43 0.15
N ARG A 13 20.69 -2.08 -0.13
CA ARG A 13 20.18 -3.26 0.61
C ARG A 13 20.08 -3.02 2.13
N ASN A 14 19.67 -1.83 2.53
CA ASN A 14 19.44 -1.50 3.93
C ASN A 14 18.04 -1.90 4.38
N GLU A 15 17.93 -2.89 5.28
CA GLU A 15 16.67 -3.42 5.79
C GLU A 15 15.83 -2.36 6.53
N ILE A 16 16.48 -1.42 7.23
CA ILE A 16 15.79 -0.32 7.94
C ILE A 16 15.04 0.58 6.95
N ALA A 17 15.59 0.75 5.74
CA ALA A 17 14.90 1.52 4.69
C ALA A 17 13.69 0.78 4.13
N LEU A 18 13.71 -0.56 4.11
CA LEU A 18 12.54 -1.36 3.76
C LEU A 18 11.46 -1.23 4.83
N GLU A 19 11.81 -1.34 6.11
CA GLU A 19 10.87 -1.13 7.21
C GLU A 19 10.26 0.28 7.19
N GLU A 20 11.09 1.30 6.90
CA GLU A 20 10.62 2.68 6.74
C GLU A 20 9.63 2.79 5.55
N ALA A 21 9.91 2.14 4.43
CA ALA A 21 8.99 2.09 3.29
C ALA A 21 7.68 1.38 3.64
N VAL A 22 7.74 0.27 4.37
CA VAL A 22 6.55 -0.45 4.85
C VAL A 22 5.71 0.46 5.74
N SER A 23 6.30 1.05 6.78
CA SER A 23 5.61 1.94 7.71
C SER A 23 4.91 3.11 7.01
N VAL A 24 5.52 3.68 5.97
CA VAL A 24 4.97 4.82 5.24
C VAL A 24 3.88 4.43 4.23
N TYR A 25 4.06 3.31 3.52
CA TYR A 25 3.21 2.98 2.36
C TYR A 25 2.23 1.83 2.60
N GLU A 26 2.31 1.10 3.71
CA GLU A 26 1.49 -0.08 3.98
C GLU A 26 0.00 0.25 3.91
N ALA A 27 -0.48 1.25 4.66
CA ALA A 27 -1.89 1.63 4.64
C ALA A 27 -2.38 2.01 3.22
N TYR A 28 -1.52 2.68 2.44
CA TYR A 28 -1.84 3.07 1.07
C TYR A 28 -1.94 1.86 0.13
N ILE A 29 -1.00 0.93 0.22
CA ILE A 29 -0.97 -0.28 -0.62
C ILE A 29 -2.12 -1.21 -0.22
N SER A 30 -2.34 -1.42 1.08
CA SER A 30 -3.45 -2.21 1.61
C SER A 30 -4.81 -1.70 1.12
N ALA A 31 -5.02 -0.37 1.06
CA ALA A 31 -6.25 0.20 0.52
C ALA A 31 -6.43 -0.10 -0.98
N ILE A 32 -5.35 -0.05 -1.77
CA ILE A 32 -5.38 -0.41 -3.21
C ILE A 32 -5.73 -1.88 -3.40
N VAL A 33 -5.07 -2.76 -2.64
CA VAL A 33 -5.26 -4.21 -2.73
C VAL A 33 -6.67 -4.57 -2.28
N PHE A 34 -7.12 -4.06 -1.13
CA PHE A 34 -8.48 -4.26 -0.63
C PHE A 34 -9.55 -3.84 -1.63
N ARG A 35 -9.35 -2.71 -2.34
CA ARG A 35 -10.28 -2.27 -3.38
C ARG A 35 -10.42 -3.25 -4.55
N ILE A 36 -9.41 -4.08 -4.82
CA ILE A 36 -9.38 -4.98 -5.98
C ILE A 36 -9.84 -6.39 -5.59
N ILE A 37 -9.36 -6.92 -4.46
CA ILE A 37 -9.60 -8.32 -4.06
C ILE A 37 -10.33 -8.47 -2.72
N GLY A 38 -10.55 -7.39 -1.97
CA GLY A 38 -11.09 -7.44 -0.60
C GLY A 38 -12.53 -7.95 -0.47
N SER A 39 -13.29 -8.00 -1.56
CA SER A 39 -14.64 -8.60 -1.57
C SER A 39 -14.66 -10.07 -1.99
N ALA A 40 -13.55 -10.60 -2.50
CA ALA A 40 -13.50 -11.92 -3.14
C ALA A 40 -12.52 -12.88 -2.45
N MET A 41 -11.64 -12.39 -1.59
CA MET A 41 -10.52 -13.15 -1.03
C MET A 41 -10.34 -12.90 0.47
N ALA A 42 -9.62 -13.80 1.14
CA ALA A 42 -9.39 -13.75 2.57
C ALA A 42 -8.34 -12.69 2.93
N ARG A 43 -8.28 -12.29 4.21
CA ARG A 43 -7.35 -11.25 4.68
C ARG A 43 -5.89 -11.66 4.44
N GLU A 44 -5.60 -12.94 4.52
CA GLU A 44 -4.29 -13.54 4.29
C GLU A 44 -3.82 -13.29 2.85
N ASP A 45 -4.70 -13.44 1.86
CA ASP A 45 -4.40 -13.17 0.44
C ASP A 45 -4.09 -11.68 0.21
N LEU A 46 -4.80 -10.80 0.92
CA LEU A 46 -4.55 -9.37 0.85
C LEU A 46 -3.16 -9.05 1.41
N GLN A 47 -2.82 -9.60 2.57
CA GLN A 47 -1.53 -9.38 3.20
C GLN A 47 -0.39 -9.97 2.35
N GLU A 48 -0.61 -11.12 1.72
CA GLU A 48 0.34 -11.72 0.78
C GLU A 48 0.66 -10.73 -0.34
N VAL A 49 -0.34 -10.17 -1.01
CA VAL A 49 -0.15 -9.21 -2.11
C VAL A 49 0.57 -7.93 -1.64
N VAL A 50 0.27 -7.45 -0.43
CA VAL A 50 0.95 -6.29 0.17
C VAL A 50 2.43 -6.60 0.40
N ASN A 51 2.73 -7.72 1.06
CA ASN A 51 4.10 -8.16 1.33
C ASN A 51 4.89 -8.35 0.03
N ASP A 52 4.27 -8.99 -0.95
CA ASP A 52 4.82 -9.19 -2.29
C ASP A 52 5.17 -7.89 -3.01
N THR A 53 4.37 -6.84 -2.78
CA THR A 53 4.62 -5.52 -3.35
C THR A 53 5.89 -4.91 -2.76
N PHE A 54 6.08 -5.01 -1.45
CA PHE A 54 7.31 -4.54 -0.78
C PHE A 54 8.52 -5.41 -1.12
N TYR A 55 8.34 -6.72 -1.25
CA TYR A 55 9.40 -7.60 -1.75
C TYR A 55 9.82 -7.22 -3.18
N SER A 56 8.85 -6.89 -4.04
CA SER A 56 9.13 -6.42 -5.40
C SER A 56 9.84 -5.06 -5.41
N LEU A 57 9.47 -4.16 -4.51
CA LEU A 57 10.19 -2.90 -4.28
C LEU A 57 11.65 -3.18 -3.92
N TRP A 58 11.90 -4.07 -2.95
CA TRP A 58 13.23 -4.42 -2.49
C TRP A 58 14.10 -4.97 -3.62
N ILE A 59 13.63 -6.00 -4.32
CA ILE A 59 14.41 -6.67 -5.39
C ILE A 59 14.72 -5.70 -6.53
N ASN A 60 13.76 -4.85 -6.91
CA ASN A 60 13.90 -3.97 -8.07
C ASN A 60 14.40 -2.56 -7.74
N ALA A 61 14.78 -2.27 -6.49
CA ALA A 61 15.16 -0.93 -6.04
C ALA A 61 16.21 -0.25 -6.94
N GLU A 62 17.22 -1.01 -7.40
CA GLU A 62 18.29 -0.53 -8.30
C GLU A 62 17.77 0.02 -9.62
N ARG A 63 16.67 -0.54 -10.13
CA ARG A 63 16.06 -0.17 -11.42
C ARG A 63 15.08 0.99 -11.32
N ILE A 64 14.77 1.44 -10.10
CA ILE A 64 13.83 2.55 -9.89
C ILE A 64 14.53 3.87 -10.17
N ASP A 65 13.85 4.67 -10.97
CA ASP A 65 14.24 5.98 -11.41
C ASP A 65 13.11 6.96 -11.05
N LEU A 66 13.40 7.86 -10.10
CA LEU A 66 12.42 8.82 -9.58
C LEU A 66 12.16 9.98 -10.55
N ASP A 67 13.00 10.16 -11.58
CA ASP A 67 12.76 11.17 -12.62
C ASP A 67 11.62 10.75 -13.56
N LYS A 68 11.32 9.44 -13.62
CA LYS A 68 10.21 8.87 -14.38
C LYS A 68 8.90 8.81 -13.59
N GLY A 69 8.91 9.13 -12.30
CA GLY A 69 7.73 9.17 -11.46
C GLY A 69 8.01 8.96 -9.96
N SER A 70 7.00 9.23 -9.13
CA SER A 70 7.12 9.06 -7.67
C SER A 70 7.19 7.59 -7.24
N LEU A 71 7.85 7.34 -6.11
CA LEU A 71 7.88 6.02 -5.48
C LEU A 71 6.47 5.51 -5.16
N ARG A 72 5.59 6.43 -4.73
CA ARG A 72 4.17 6.15 -4.51
C ARG A 72 3.46 5.63 -5.76
N ALA A 73 3.67 6.27 -6.91
CA ALA A 73 3.06 5.85 -8.18
C ALA A 73 3.59 4.48 -8.63
N TYR A 74 4.90 4.23 -8.46
CA TYR A 74 5.54 2.95 -8.74
C TYR A 74 4.92 1.81 -7.90
N LEU A 75 4.84 2.00 -6.58
CA LEU A 75 4.23 1.03 -5.66
C LEU A 75 2.77 0.77 -5.99
N ALA A 76 2.01 1.82 -6.30
CA ALA A 76 0.62 1.68 -6.71
C ALA A 76 0.45 0.87 -8.01
N ALA A 77 1.39 0.98 -8.95
CA ALA A 77 1.36 0.20 -10.19
C ALA A 77 1.62 -1.28 -9.91
N ILE A 78 2.64 -1.60 -9.10
CA ILE A 78 2.95 -2.98 -8.71
C ILE A 78 1.77 -3.60 -7.94
N ALA A 79 1.27 -2.92 -6.92
CA ALA A 79 0.16 -3.42 -6.09
C ALA A 79 -1.09 -3.72 -6.93
N ARG A 80 -1.45 -2.82 -7.86
CA ARG A 80 -2.58 -3.03 -8.78
C ARG A 80 -2.37 -4.23 -9.68
N ASN A 81 -1.18 -4.38 -10.24
CA ASN A 81 -0.87 -5.49 -11.14
C ASN A 81 -0.91 -6.82 -10.40
N LYS A 82 -0.29 -6.90 -9.22
CA LYS A 82 -0.29 -8.10 -8.37
C LYS A 82 -1.69 -8.47 -7.91
N ALA A 83 -2.47 -7.52 -7.40
CA ALA A 83 -3.85 -7.78 -6.98
C ALA A 83 -4.74 -8.25 -8.13
N LYS A 84 -4.58 -7.67 -9.33
CA LYS A 84 -5.30 -8.13 -10.53
C LYS A 84 -4.87 -9.53 -10.96
N ASN A 85 -3.59 -9.85 -10.88
CA ASN A 85 -3.09 -11.19 -11.21
C ASN A 85 -3.63 -12.22 -10.22
N LYS A 86 -3.55 -11.95 -8.92
CA LYS A 86 -4.12 -12.81 -7.86
C LYS A 86 -5.62 -13.03 -8.05
N LEU A 87 -6.37 -11.98 -8.41
CA LEU A 87 -7.81 -12.11 -8.73
C LEU A 87 -8.07 -12.99 -9.95
N ARG A 88 -7.22 -12.91 -10.98
CA ARG A 88 -7.33 -13.77 -12.17
C ARG A 88 -7.03 -15.22 -11.82
N GLU A 89 -5.98 -15.47 -11.06
CA GLU A 89 -5.61 -16.81 -10.58
C GLU A 89 -6.73 -17.42 -9.73
N HIS A 90 -7.29 -16.65 -8.79
CA HIS A 90 -8.42 -17.08 -7.98
C HIS A 90 -9.63 -17.46 -8.85
N LYS A 91 -10.00 -16.64 -9.83
CA LYS A 91 -11.11 -16.95 -10.75
C LYS A 91 -10.86 -18.21 -11.56
N THR A 92 -9.65 -18.39 -12.09
CA THR A 92 -9.29 -19.60 -12.84
C THR A 92 -9.37 -20.83 -11.93
N GLN A 93 -8.88 -20.74 -10.70
CA GLN A 93 -8.98 -21.83 -9.72
C GLN A 93 -10.44 -22.15 -9.37
N THR A 94 -11.28 -21.13 -9.13
CA THR A 94 -12.71 -21.33 -8.87
C THR A 94 -13.40 -22.02 -10.05
N LEU A 95 -13.10 -21.62 -11.29
CA LEU A 95 -13.67 -22.25 -12.49
C LEU A 95 -13.23 -23.71 -12.64
N LEU A 96 -11.95 -24.02 -12.41
CA LEU A 96 -11.43 -25.39 -12.46
C LEU A 96 -12.08 -26.29 -11.39
N ILE A 97 -12.30 -25.74 -10.19
CA ILE A 97 -13.00 -26.45 -9.11
C ILE A 97 -14.48 -26.67 -9.49
N GLN A 98 -15.15 -25.68 -10.08
CA GLN A 98 -16.54 -25.79 -10.56
C GLN A 98 -16.71 -26.74 -11.75
N GLU A 99 -15.71 -26.89 -12.62
CA GLU A 99 -15.73 -27.90 -13.70
C GLU A 99 -15.57 -29.33 -13.15
N THR A 100 -14.98 -29.48 -11.95
CA THR A 100 -14.77 -30.78 -11.30
C THR A 100 -15.94 -31.17 -10.38
N ASP A 101 -16.66 -30.18 -9.84
CA ASP A 101 -17.83 -30.35 -8.98
C ASP A 101 -19.05 -29.63 -9.59
N GLN A 102 -19.95 -30.38 -10.23
CA GLN A 102 -21.27 -29.84 -10.62
C GLN A 102 -22.07 -29.44 -9.37
N VAL A 103 -21.93 -28.18 -8.93
CA VAL A 103 -22.85 -27.51 -8.00
C VAL A 103 -23.05 -26.08 -8.47
N GLU A 104 -24.29 -25.76 -8.86
CA GLU A 104 -24.71 -24.39 -9.20
C GLU A 104 -24.51 -23.45 -8.01
N VAL A 105 -23.65 -22.44 -8.19
CA VAL A 105 -23.63 -21.24 -7.33
C VAL A 105 -24.13 -20.09 -8.16
N THR A 106 -25.40 -19.76 -7.98
CA THR A 106 -26.09 -18.68 -8.66
C THR A 106 -25.45 -17.34 -8.29
N ASP A 107 -25.00 -16.63 -9.32
CA ASP A 107 -24.54 -15.25 -9.29
C ASP A 107 -25.67 -14.33 -8.79
N PHE A 108 -25.50 -13.77 -7.58
CA PHE A 108 -26.34 -12.68 -7.10
C PHE A 108 -25.49 -11.77 -6.22
N CYS A 109 -24.92 -10.72 -6.81
CA CYS A 109 -24.84 -9.36 -6.25
C CYS A 109 -23.92 -8.45 -7.11
N LEU A 110 -24.37 -8.10 -8.30
CA LEU A 110 -23.86 -6.95 -9.06
C LEU A 110 -25.03 -5.99 -9.31
N GLY A 111 -25.08 -4.86 -8.60
CA GLY A 111 -26.15 -3.90 -8.86
C GLY A 111 -26.12 -2.56 -8.14
N LEU A 112 -26.26 -2.53 -6.81
CA LEU A 112 -26.82 -1.32 -6.15
C LEU A 112 -25.95 -0.64 -5.08
N GLU A 113 -24.70 -1.05 -4.85
CA GLU A 113 -23.92 -0.58 -3.69
C GLU A 113 -22.76 0.39 -4.01
N LYS A 114 -22.63 0.87 -5.25
CA LYS A 114 -21.47 1.68 -5.67
C LYS A 114 -21.40 3.03 -4.94
N GLU A 115 -22.49 3.76 -4.78
CA GLU A 115 -22.47 5.04 -4.07
C GLU A 115 -22.18 4.89 -2.57
N GLU A 116 -22.80 3.90 -1.90
CA GLU A 116 -22.69 3.72 -0.45
C GLU A 116 -21.30 3.21 -0.03
N ARG A 117 -20.74 2.28 -0.81
CA ARG A 117 -19.36 1.79 -0.60
C ARG A 117 -18.31 2.86 -0.86
N VAL A 118 -18.55 3.76 -1.82
CA VAL A 118 -17.66 4.92 -2.07
C VAL A 118 -17.73 5.92 -0.91
N LYS A 119 -18.89 6.04 -0.25
CA LYS A 119 -19.06 6.91 0.92
C LYS A 119 -18.30 6.39 2.14
N ILE A 120 -18.44 5.10 2.47
CA ILE A 120 -17.68 4.45 3.55
C ILE A 120 -16.17 4.51 3.27
N LEU A 121 -15.76 4.30 2.02
CA LEU A 121 -14.37 4.42 1.60
C LEU A 121 -13.84 5.86 1.73
N LYS A 122 -14.64 6.87 1.36
CA LYS A 122 -14.29 8.29 1.55
C LYS A 122 -14.18 8.66 3.01
N ASP A 123 -15.09 8.17 3.85
CA ASP A 123 -15.09 8.45 5.29
C ASP A 123 -13.87 7.84 5.98
N ALA A 124 -13.50 6.60 5.61
CA ALA A 124 -12.25 5.97 6.05
C ALA A 124 -11.01 6.71 5.53
N LEU A 125 -11.03 7.20 4.28
CA LEU A 125 -9.94 8.02 3.72
C LEU A 125 -9.82 9.39 4.41
N ASP A 126 -10.93 10.00 4.80
CA ASP A 126 -10.94 11.30 5.47
C ASP A 126 -10.57 11.18 6.95
N MET A 127 -10.84 10.04 7.60
CA MET A 127 -10.23 9.67 8.88
C MET A 127 -8.71 9.51 8.73
N LEU A 128 -8.24 8.80 7.70
CA LEU A 128 -6.81 8.64 7.44
C LEU A 128 -6.09 9.97 7.14
N LYS A 129 -6.75 10.90 6.43
CA LYS A 129 -6.24 12.28 6.21
C LYS A 129 -6.20 13.11 7.50
N ARG A 130 -7.08 12.87 8.47
CA ARG A 130 -6.99 13.53 9.80
C ARG A 130 -5.74 13.05 10.53
N ASP A 131 -5.43 11.76 10.44
CA ASP A 131 -4.25 11.18 11.07
C ASP A 131 -2.95 11.55 10.35
N GLU A 132 -2.93 11.60 9.00
CA GLU A 132 -1.79 12.14 8.24
C GLU A 132 -1.52 13.61 8.59
N ARG A 133 -2.55 14.41 8.86
CA ARG A 133 -2.38 15.81 9.33
C ARG A 133 -1.76 15.86 10.72
N GLU A 134 -2.14 14.97 11.62
CA GLU A 134 -1.52 14.84 12.94
C GLU A 134 -0.06 14.38 12.83
N ILE A 135 0.25 13.40 11.98
CA ILE A 135 1.64 12.97 11.71
C ILE A 135 2.45 14.13 11.11
N THR A 136 1.88 14.92 10.20
CA THR A 136 2.56 16.10 9.63
C THR A 136 2.77 17.19 10.69
N LYS A 137 1.80 17.40 11.59
CA LYS A 137 1.94 18.32 12.73
C LYS A 137 3.02 17.84 13.70
N LEU A 138 3.03 16.55 14.05
CA LEU A 138 4.02 15.95 14.93
C LEU A 138 5.43 15.98 14.31
N MET A 139 5.57 15.71 13.01
CA MET A 139 6.83 15.85 12.30
C MET A 139 7.32 17.31 12.27
N ARG A 140 6.42 18.28 12.05
CA ARG A 140 6.75 19.72 12.11
C ARG A 140 7.12 20.15 13.53
N ALA A 141 6.40 19.68 14.54
CA ALA A 141 6.66 19.96 15.96
C ALA A 141 8.01 19.38 16.40
N ARG A 142 8.32 18.13 16.01
CA ARG A 142 9.60 17.48 16.27
C ARG A 142 10.75 18.23 15.59
N LYS A 143 10.54 18.71 14.36
CA LYS A 143 11.52 19.53 13.62
C LYS A 143 11.75 20.89 14.29
N LYS A 144 10.67 21.57 14.73
CA LYS A 144 10.75 22.82 15.52
C LYS A 144 11.48 22.61 16.85
N LEU A 145 11.15 21.55 17.58
CA LEU A 145 11.80 21.21 18.85
C LEU A 145 13.30 20.96 18.65
N LYS A 146 13.68 20.25 17.58
CA LYS A 146 15.09 19.99 17.25
C LYS A 146 15.86 21.27 16.89
N ILE A 147 15.21 22.22 16.21
CA ILE A 147 15.80 23.55 15.91
C ILE A 147 15.99 24.34 17.22
N HIS A 148 14.95 24.39 18.06
CA HIS A 148 14.97 25.13 19.33
C HIS A 148 15.99 24.58 20.34
N LEU A 149 16.15 23.25 20.39
CA LEU A 149 17.17 22.59 21.22
C LEU A 149 18.60 22.85 20.71
N ARG A 150 18.77 23.03 19.39
CA ARG A 150 20.06 23.37 18.77
C ARG A 150 20.43 24.84 18.99
N GLU A 151 19.46 25.74 18.90
CA GLU A 151 19.64 27.18 19.18
C GLU A 151 19.93 27.46 20.66
N ARG A 152 19.46 26.60 21.56
CA ARG A 152 19.75 26.67 23.01
C ARG A 152 21.03 25.94 23.44
N GLY A 153 21.77 25.33 22.50
CA GLY A 153 23.03 24.64 22.79
C GLY A 153 22.89 23.33 23.58
N ILE A 154 21.71 22.70 23.56
CA ILE A 154 21.38 21.53 24.40
C ILE A 154 21.71 20.19 23.69
N CYS A 155 21.91 20.20 22.36
CA CYS A 155 22.43 19.05 21.61
C CYS A 155 23.59 19.46 20.67
N GLN A 156 24.72 18.76 20.78
CA GLN A 156 25.77 18.73 19.75
C GLN A 156 25.37 17.81 18.59
#